data_AF-A0A6C1P8J5-F1
#
_entry.id   AF-A0A6C1P8J5-F1
#
_cell.length_a   1.000
_cell.length_b   1.000
_cell.length_c   1.000
_cell.angle_alpha   90.00
_cell.angle_beta   90.00
_cell.angle_gamma   90.00
#
_symmetry.space_group_name_H-M   'P 1'
#
loop_
_entity.id
_entity.type
_entity.pdbx_description
1 polymer ?
#
loop_
_entity_poly.entity_id
_entity_poly.type
_entity_poly.pdbx_seq_one_letter_code
_entity_poly.pdbx_strand_id
1 'polypeptide(L)'
;MNHNTTIAIVTANLIPLFGIFAGDWSVSDLILLYWLENLVVGFYWLYKKAHGHIKAGSSVLSGIEDVGFFTLHYSIFCLVHGLFVFILFFPDLADTVDGFAVMFEEDNGLLNLPVMLWATLNHYVTAEILFALFFLAASHGFTSWRELSGAGPRRDGVIYETPYPRIVFLHLFILGAGFLFMEGVLPYYLLALFVVAKTIFDLLFEKGP
;
A
#
# COMPACT_ATOMS: atom_id res chain seq x y z
N MET A 1 11.76 -17.15 9.07
CA MET A 1 10.43 -17.15 8.42
C MET A 1 9.92 -18.58 8.26
N ASN A 2 8.65 -18.84 8.55
CA ASN A 2 8.06 -20.17 8.37
C ASN A 2 7.63 -20.39 6.90
N HIS A 3 7.50 -21.65 6.48
CA HIS A 3 7.15 -22.01 5.11
C HIS A 3 5.78 -21.46 4.68
N ASN A 4 4.78 -21.48 5.57
CA ASN A 4 3.40 -21.08 5.27
C ASN A 4 3.27 -19.57 5.00
N THR A 5 3.98 -18.73 5.76
CA THR A 5 4.02 -17.27 5.55
C THR A 5 4.72 -16.93 4.23
N THR A 6 5.79 -17.66 3.90
CA THR A 6 6.46 -17.52 2.60
C THR A 6 5.49 -17.82 1.45
N ILE A 7 4.75 -18.92 1.55
CA ILE A 7 3.74 -19.30 0.55
C ILE A 7 2.66 -18.23 0.44
N ALA A 8 2.14 -17.71 1.57
CA ALA A 8 1.11 -16.69 1.56
C ALA A 8 1.56 -15.42 0.80
N ILE A 9 2.74 -14.90 1.14
CA ILE A 9 3.31 -13.71 0.50
C ILE A 9 3.53 -13.93 -1.00
N VAL A 10 4.16 -15.05 -1.36
CA VAL A 10 4.44 -15.35 -2.78
C VAL A 10 3.13 -15.49 -3.54
N THR A 11 2.17 -16.26 -3.02
CA THR A 11 0.89 -16.51 -3.69
C THR A 11 0.10 -15.22 -3.90
N ALA A 12 0.05 -14.35 -2.89
CA ALA A 12 -0.65 -13.07 -3.01
C ALA A 12 -0.01 -12.16 -4.08
N ASN A 13 1.32 -12.14 -4.17
CA ASN A 13 2.04 -11.34 -5.18
C ASN A 13 2.04 -11.97 -6.59
N LEU A 14 1.70 -13.26 -6.74
CA LEU A 14 1.52 -13.89 -8.05
C LEU A 14 0.27 -13.39 -8.77
N ILE A 15 -0.74 -12.90 -8.04
CA ILE A 15 -1.99 -12.38 -8.63
C ILE A 15 -1.73 -11.13 -9.48
N PRO A 16 -1.12 -10.04 -8.96
CA PRO A 16 -0.79 -8.89 -9.79
C PRO A 16 0.20 -9.25 -10.90
N LEU A 17 1.15 -10.18 -10.66
CA LEU A 17 2.07 -10.64 -11.69
C LEU A 17 1.33 -11.34 -12.84
N PHE A 18 0.34 -12.18 -12.52
CA PHE A 18 -0.50 -12.83 -13.50
C PHE A 18 -1.33 -11.81 -14.29
N GLY A 19 -1.93 -10.81 -13.61
CA GLY A 19 -2.68 -9.74 -14.28
C GLY A 19 -1.85 -9.00 -15.34
N ILE A 20 -0.57 -8.75 -15.07
CA ILE A 20 0.36 -8.15 -16.04
C ILE A 20 0.55 -9.05 -17.26
N PHE A 21 0.84 -10.34 -17.05
CA PHE A 21 1.14 -11.27 -18.15
C PHE A 21 -0.10 -11.72 -18.93
N ALA A 22 -1.29 -11.69 -18.31
CA ALA A 22 -2.55 -11.87 -18.98
C ALA A 22 -2.87 -10.69 -19.92
N GLY A 23 -2.21 -9.54 -19.72
CA GLY A 23 -2.42 -8.33 -20.51
C GLY A 23 -3.59 -7.47 -20.03
N ASP A 24 -4.18 -7.83 -18.89
CA ASP A 24 -5.37 -7.17 -18.35
C ASP A 24 -5.03 -5.99 -17.42
N TRP A 25 -3.77 -5.89 -16.95
CA TRP A 25 -3.37 -4.90 -15.94
C TRP A 25 -2.40 -3.86 -16.49
N SER A 26 -2.76 -2.61 -16.28
CA SER A 26 -1.97 -1.42 -16.58
C SER A 26 -1.02 -1.04 -15.44
N VAL A 27 -0.17 -0.04 -15.71
CA VAL A 27 0.67 0.60 -14.68
C VAL A 27 -0.18 1.18 -13.55
N SER A 28 -1.27 1.86 -13.92
CA SER A 28 -2.19 2.54 -13.01
C SER A 28 -2.86 1.53 -12.07
N ASP A 29 -3.23 0.36 -12.57
CA ASP A 29 -3.84 -0.72 -11.76
C ASP A 29 -2.90 -1.22 -10.67
N LEU A 30 -1.63 -1.45 -11.02
CA LEU A 30 -0.62 -1.87 -10.03
C LEU A 30 -0.35 -0.78 -9.00
N ILE A 31 -0.14 0.46 -9.45
CA ILE A 31 0.13 1.58 -8.55
C ILE A 31 -1.05 1.77 -7.60
N LEU A 32 -2.29 1.70 -8.10
CA LEU A 32 -3.49 1.75 -7.27
C LEU A 32 -3.54 0.60 -6.27
N LEU A 33 -3.32 -0.64 -6.72
CA LEU A 33 -3.34 -1.82 -5.85
C LEU A 33 -2.34 -1.68 -4.70
N TYR A 34 -1.10 -1.30 -5.01
CA TYR A 34 -0.05 -1.18 -4.00
C TYR A 34 -0.22 0.04 -3.11
N TRP A 35 -0.84 1.12 -3.61
CA TRP A 35 -1.30 2.22 -2.77
C TRP A 35 -2.37 1.77 -1.77
N LEU A 36 -3.36 0.98 -2.22
CA LEU A 36 -4.39 0.38 -1.37
C LEU A 36 -3.80 -0.61 -0.35
N GLU A 37 -2.79 -1.39 -0.75
CA GLU A 37 -2.07 -2.31 0.16
C GLU A 37 -1.46 -1.56 1.35
N ASN A 38 -0.97 -0.33 1.17
CA ASN A 38 -0.45 0.46 2.30
C ASN A 38 -1.52 0.77 3.34
N LEU A 39 -2.77 1.00 2.92
CA LEU A 39 -3.88 1.21 3.83
C LEU A 39 -4.18 -0.08 4.62
N VAL A 40 -4.14 -1.22 3.94
CA VAL A 40 -4.29 -2.55 4.56
C VAL A 40 -3.19 -2.81 5.59
N VAL A 41 -1.93 -2.52 5.26
CA VAL A 41 -0.81 -2.68 6.20
C VAL A 41 -0.94 -1.72 7.38
N GLY A 42 -1.34 -0.46 7.15
CA GLY A 42 -1.60 0.50 8.22
C GLY A 42 -2.71 0.02 9.17
N PHE A 43 -3.76 -0.58 8.63
CA PHE A 43 -4.84 -1.20 9.40
C PHE A 43 -4.32 -2.34 10.28
N TYR A 44 -3.55 -3.29 9.73
CA TYR A 44 -3.03 -4.41 10.52
C TYR A 44 -2.03 -3.98 11.59
N TRP A 45 -1.21 -2.96 11.31
CA TRP A 45 -0.34 -2.37 12.33
C TRP A 45 -1.15 -1.80 13.51
N LEU A 46 -2.20 -1.01 13.21
CA LEU A 46 -3.11 -0.45 14.23
C LEU A 46 -3.80 -1.57 15.02
N TYR A 47 -4.30 -2.59 14.33
CA TYR A 47 -4.93 -3.75 14.95
C TYR A 47 -3.98 -4.45 15.92
N LYS A 48 -2.73 -4.70 15.53
CA LYS A 48 -1.72 -5.34 16.38
C LYS A 48 -1.35 -4.49 17.58
N LYS A 49 -1.14 -3.19 17.42
CA LYS A 49 -0.91 -2.25 18.54
C LYS A 49 -2.07 -2.26 19.51
N ALA A 50 -3.30 -2.10 19.02
CA ALA A 50 -4.51 -2.10 19.85
C ALA A 50 -4.66 -3.42 20.63
N HIS A 51 -4.45 -4.56 19.97
CA HIS A 51 -4.46 -5.88 20.61
C HIS A 51 -3.38 -6.01 21.70
N GLY A 52 -2.18 -5.48 21.45
CA GLY A 52 -1.09 -5.45 22.42
C GLY A 52 -1.45 -4.67 23.70
N HIS A 53 -2.04 -3.48 23.55
CA HIS A 53 -2.50 -2.67 24.69
C HIS A 53 -3.55 -3.40 25.54
N ILE A 54 -4.53 -4.03 24.88
CA ILE A 54 -5.59 -4.81 25.56
C ILE A 54 -4.99 -5.98 26.34
N LYS A 55 -4.08 -6.76 25.72
CA LYS A 55 -3.40 -7.88 26.39
C LYS A 55 -2.56 -7.46 27.60
N ALA A 56 -1.95 -6.27 27.55
CA ALA A 56 -1.17 -5.72 28.65
C ALA A 56 -2.01 -5.18 29.81
N GLY A 57 -3.35 -5.20 29.70
CA GLY A 57 -4.25 -4.58 30.69
C GLY A 57 -4.18 -3.04 30.71
N SER A 58 -3.52 -2.44 29.72
CA SER A 58 -3.44 -0.99 29.51
C SER A 58 -4.63 -0.52 28.67
N SER A 59 -5.13 0.70 28.90
CA SER A 59 -6.16 1.26 28.04
C SER A 59 -5.55 1.59 26.67
N VAL A 60 -6.32 1.45 25.59
CA VAL A 60 -5.86 1.91 24.25
C VAL A 60 -5.54 3.42 24.28
N LEU A 61 -6.20 4.19 25.17
CA LEU A 61 -5.88 5.60 25.40
C LEU A 61 -4.46 5.82 25.97
N SER A 62 -3.87 4.86 26.69
CA SER A 62 -2.48 5.01 27.16
C SER A 62 -1.46 4.89 26.03
N GLY A 63 -1.87 4.43 24.85
CA GLY A 63 -1.07 4.40 23.62
C GLY A 63 -1.51 5.44 22.59
N ILE A 64 -2.31 6.44 22.97
CA ILE A 64 -2.86 7.44 22.05
C ILE A 64 -1.77 8.25 21.35
N GLU A 65 -0.61 8.44 21.99
CA GLU A 65 0.54 9.09 21.37
C GLU A 65 1.03 8.31 20.14
N ASP A 66 1.33 7.02 20.29
CA ASP A 66 1.79 6.15 19.20
C ASP A 66 0.68 5.92 18.16
N VAL A 67 -0.49 5.49 18.62
CA VAL A 67 -1.62 5.09 17.78
C VAL A 67 -2.23 6.30 17.07
N GLY A 68 -2.38 7.42 17.78
CA GLY A 68 -2.91 8.66 17.25
C GLY A 68 -1.93 9.34 16.30
N PHE A 69 -0.64 9.44 16.68
CA PHE A 69 0.38 9.96 15.77
C PHE A 69 0.46 9.12 14.50
N PHE A 70 0.51 7.79 14.63
CA PHE A 70 0.51 6.91 13.47
C PHE A 70 -0.73 7.13 12.61
N THR A 71 -1.93 7.09 13.18
CA THR A 71 -3.18 7.25 12.42
C THR A 71 -3.19 8.56 11.63
N LEU A 72 -2.84 9.69 12.27
CA LEU A 72 -2.83 10.99 11.60
C LEU A 72 -1.69 11.10 10.59
N HIS A 73 -0.46 10.86 11.01
CA HIS A 73 0.73 11.07 10.18
C HIS A 73 0.78 10.09 9.00
N TYR A 74 0.49 8.81 9.24
CA TYR A 74 0.46 7.80 8.20
C TYR A 74 -0.68 8.04 7.20
N SER A 75 -1.86 8.49 7.66
CA SER A 75 -2.96 8.84 6.75
C SER A 75 -2.65 10.06 5.89
N ILE A 76 -2.03 11.10 6.46
CA ILE A 76 -1.57 12.27 5.69
C ILE A 76 -0.54 11.84 4.65
N PHE A 77 0.40 10.97 5.03
CA PHE A 77 1.42 10.48 4.11
C PHE A 77 0.81 9.62 2.99
N CYS A 78 -0.12 8.72 3.32
CA CYS A 78 -0.87 7.95 2.31
C CYS A 78 -1.67 8.86 1.37
N LEU A 79 -2.30 9.91 1.90
CA LEU A 79 -3.06 10.88 1.13
C LEU A 79 -2.15 11.63 0.15
N VAL A 80 -1.11 12.32 0.65
CA VAL A 80 -0.19 13.10 -0.19
C VAL A 80 0.49 12.21 -1.23
N HIS A 81 0.88 10.99 -0.85
CA HIS A 81 1.41 10.01 -1.77
C HIS A 81 0.39 9.61 -2.85
N GLY A 82 -0.85 9.35 -2.43
CA GLY A 82 -1.98 9.05 -3.31
C GLY A 82 -2.17 10.13 -4.37
N LEU A 83 -2.15 11.40 -3.95
CA LEU A 83 -2.26 12.54 -4.85
C LEU A 83 -1.12 12.57 -5.86
N PHE A 84 0.12 12.35 -5.42
CA PHE A 84 1.28 12.31 -6.33
C PHE A 84 1.14 11.20 -7.38
N VAL A 85 0.71 10.00 -6.99
CA VAL A 85 0.56 8.88 -7.94
C VAL A 85 -0.64 9.05 -8.86
N PHE A 86 -1.75 9.60 -8.36
CA PHE A 86 -2.94 9.83 -9.16
C PHE A 86 -2.68 10.86 -10.25
N ILE A 87 -1.99 11.96 -9.93
CA ILE A 87 -1.65 12.98 -10.92
C ILE A 87 -0.69 12.43 -12.00
N LEU A 88 0.28 11.59 -11.63
CA LEU A 88 1.32 11.13 -12.56
C LEU A 88 0.93 9.95 -13.43
N PHE A 89 0.05 9.07 -12.95
CA PHE A 89 -0.22 7.78 -13.60
C PHE A 89 -1.68 7.57 -14.00
N PHE A 90 -2.56 8.55 -13.79
CA PHE A 90 -3.99 8.45 -14.10
C PHE A 90 -4.35 9.56 -15.09
N PRO A 91 -4.15 9.32 -16.40
CA PRO A 91 -4.21 10.36 -17.43
C PRO A 91 -5.59 11.02 -17.54
N ASP A 92 -6.67 10.26 -17.33
CA ASP A 92 -8.03 10.82 -17.36
C ASP A 92 -8.25 11.89 -16.29
N LEU A 93 -7.49 11.81 -15.19
CA LEU A 93 -7.48 12.80 -14.11
C LEU A 93 -6.65 14.02 -14.48
N ALA A 94 -5.51 13.83 -15.15
CA ALA A 94 -4.65 14.92 -15.62
C ALA A 94 -5.31 15.78 -16.72
N ASP A 95 -6.20 15.18 -17.52
CA ASP A 95 -6.91 15.86 -18.61
C ASP A 95 -8.15 16.63 -18.13
N THR A 96 -8.78 16.21 -17.03
CA THR A 96 -9.98 16.90 -16.48
C THR A 96 -9.64 18.05 -15.55
N VAL A 97 -8.46 18.01 -14.94
CA VAL A 97 -8.03 19.01 -13.98
C VAL A 97 -6.52 19.12 -14.12
N ASP A 98 -6.01 20.35 -14.28
CA ASP A 98 -4.58 20.58 -14.11
C ASP A 98 -4.24 20.14 -12.68
N GLY A 99 -3.67 18.93 -12.54
CA GLY A 99 -3.74 18.15 -11.31
C GLY A 99 -3.09 18.85 -10.12
N PHE A 100 -2.14 19.74 -10.40
CA PHE A 100 -1.54 20.64 -9.41
C PHE A 100 -2.41 21.86 -9.11
N ALA A 101 -3.11 22.42 -10.10
CA ALA A 101 -4.03 23.55 -9.91
C ALA A 101 -5.17 23.23 -8.94
N VAL A 102 -5.67 21.98 -8.92
CA VAL A 102 -6.68 21.54 -7.93
C VAL A 102 -6.16 21.63 -6.50
N MET A 103 -4.88 21.41 -6.24
CA MET A 103 -4.33 21.51 -4.88
C MET A 103 -3.96 22.94 -4.49
N PHE A 104 -3.55 23.77 -5.45
CA PHE A 104 -2.83 25.01 -5.14
C PHE A 104 -3.42 26.30 -5.75
N GLU A 105 -4.32 26.21 -6.75
CA GLU A 105 -4.82 27.38 -7.47
C GLU A 105 -6.31 27.70 -7.25
N GLU A 106 -7.17 26.73 -6.91
CA GLU A 106 -8.58 27.02 -6.62
C GLU A 106 -8.83 27.41 -5.15
N ASP A 107 -9.69 28.42 -4.94
CA ASP A 107 -10.23 28.83 -3.63
C ASP A 107 -10.88 27.66 -2.84
N ASN A 108 -11.17 26.53 -3.51
CA ASN A 108 -11.80 25.33 -2.95
C ASN A 108 -10.96 24.04 -3.08
N GLY A 109 -9.67 24.11 -3.40
CA GLY A 109 -8.86 22.94 -3.74
C GLY A 109 -8.92 21.77 -2.74
N LEU A 110 -8.82 22.07 -1.45
CA LEU A 110 -8.93 21.07 -0.38
C LEU A 110 -10.32 20.44 -0.27
N LEU A 111 -11.39 21.18 -0.61
CA LEU A 111 -12.77 20.69 -0.61
C LEU A 111 -13.06 19.78 -1.81
N ASN A 112 -12.29 19.90 -2.89
CA ASN A 112 -12.40 19.05 -4.08
C ASN A 112 -11.64 17.72 -3.94
N LEU A 113 -10.70 17.60 -3.00
CA LEU A 113 -9.92 16.37 -2.77
C LEU A 113 -10.80 15.12 -2.57
N PRO A 114 -11.87 15.14 -1.75
CA PRO A 114 -12.72 13.95 -1.58
C PRO A 114 -13.46 13.56 -2.87
N VAL A 115 -13.88 14.54 -3.68
CA VAL A 115 -14.58 14.30 -4.95
C VAL A 115 -13.63 13.66 -5.95
N MET A 116 -12.40 14.17 -6.06
CA MET A 116 -11.37 13.61 -6.93
C MET A 116 -11.01 12.18 -6.50
N LEU A 117 -10.72 11.96 -5.22
CA LEU A 117 -10.46 10.61 -4.70
C LEU A 117 -11.61 9.67 -5.00
N TRP A 118 -12.85 10.11 -4.78
CA TRP A 118 -14.03 9.33 -5.09
C TRP A 118 -14.13 8.98 -6.58
N ALA A 119 -13.90 9.95 -7.48
CA ALA A 119 -13.93 9.72 -8.92
C ALA A 119 -12.86 8.72 -9.35
N THR A 120 -11.61 8.90 -8.90
CA THR A 120 -10.50 7.97 -9.19
C THR A 120 -10.83 6.56 -8.67
N LEU A 121 -11.30 6.44 -7.43
CA LEU A 121 -11.62 5.13 -6.87
C LEU A 121 -12.78 4.46 -7.62
N ASN A 122 -13.83 5.18 -7.99
CA ASN A 122 -14.95 4.57 -8.74
C ASN A 122 -14.57 4.17 -10.16
N HIS A 123 -13.65 4.89 -10.80
CA HIS A 123 -13.23 4.58 -12.15
C HIS A 123 -12.24 3.41 -12.19
N TYR A 124 -11.24 3.44 -11.32
CA TYR A 124 -10.10 2.52 -11.41
C TYR A 124 -10.19 1.32 -10.45
N VAL A 125 -10.99 1.36 -9.39
CA VAL A 125 -11.16 0.17 -8.52
C VAL A 125 -12.09 -0.83 -9.19
N THR A 126 -11.50 -1.80 -9.87
CA THR A 126 -12.23 -2.90 -10.52
C THR A 126 -12.38 -4.12 -9.61
N ALA A 127 -13.17 -5.11 -10.05
CA ALA A 127 -13.34 -6.37 -9.35
C ALA A 127 -12.03 -7.16 -9.24
N GLU A 128 -11.17 -7.08 -10.25
CA GLU A 128 -9.86 -7.72 -10.30
C GLU A 128 -8.90 -7.11 -9.28
N ILE A 129 -8.91 -5.78 -9.14
CA ILE A 129 -8.14 -5.06 -8.12
C ILE A 129 -8.64 -5.45 -6.73
N LEU A 130 -9.96 -5.46 -6.50
CA LEU A 130 -10.53 -5.86 -5.21
C LEU A 130 -10.20 -7.32 -4.87
N PHE A 131 -10.20 -8.21 -5.87
CA PHE A 131 -9.81 -9.60 -5.71
C PHE A 131 -8.34 -9.70 -5.30
N ALA A 132 -7.42 -9.04 -6.01
CA ALA A 132 -6.00 -9.03 -5.65
C ALA A 132 -5.76 -8.42 -4.27
N LEU A 133 -6.43 -7.30 -3.96
CA LEU A 133 -6.34 -6.62 -2.67
C LEU A 133 -6.83 -7.54 -1.54
N PHE A 134 -7.90 -8.31 -1.77
CA PHE A 134 -8.38 -9.30 -0.81
C PHE A 134 -7.31 -10.34 -0.47
N PHE A 135 -6.59 -10.87 -1.47
CA PHE A 135 -5.52 -11.84 -1.22
C PHE A 135 -4.29 -11.23 -0.54
N LEU A 136 -3.91 -10.00 -0.91
CA LEU A 136 -2.86 -9.26 -0.20
C LEU A 136 -3.25 -9.02 1.26
N ALA A 137 -4.48 -8.56 1.51
CA ALA A 137 -5.01 -8.37 2.85
C ALA A 137 -5.09 -9.67 3.64
N ALA A 138 -5.54 -10.76 3.02
CA ALA A 138 -5.56 -12.08 3.65
C ALA A 138 -4.14 -12.56 3.99
N SER A 139 -3.14 -12.28 3.14
CA SER A 139 -1.74 -12.60 3.42
C SER A 139 -1.22 -11.84 4.65
N HIS A 140 -1.44 -10.52 4.70
CA HIS A 140 -1.08 -9.70 5.88
C HIS A 140 -1.83 -10.14 7.13
N GLY A 141 -3.13 -10.42 7.01
CA GLY A 141 -3.96 -10.93 8.09
C GLY A 141 -3.49 -12.29 8.62
N PHE A 142 -3.06 -13.18 7.74
CA PHE A 142 -2.48 -14.47 8.14
C PHE A 142 -1.18 -14.29 8.93
N THR A 143 -0.28 -13.42 8.46
CA THR A 143 0.94 -13.06 9.19
C THR A 143 0.61 -12.47 10.56
N SER A 144 -0.23 -11.44 10.60
CA SER A 144 -0.69 -10.78 11.83
C SER A 144 -1.32 -11.77 12.82
N TRP A 145 -2.21 -12.64 12.36
CA TRP A 145 -2.84 -13.66 13.21
C TRP A 145 -1.83 -14.62 13.84
N ARG A 146 -0.81 -15.05 13.08
CA ARG A 146 0.24 -15.94 13.59
C ARG A 146 1.10 -15.26 14.65
N GLU A 147 1.48 -14.01 14.41
CA GLU A 147 2.24 -13.21 15.39
C GLU A 147 1.46 -13.07 16.70
N LEU A 148 0.19 -12.67 16.62
CA LEU A 148 -0.67 -12.49 17.79
C LEU A 148 -0.96 -13.79 18.54
N SER A 149 -1.01 -14.92 17.82
CA SER A 149 -1.16 -16.27 18.39
C SER A 149 0.12 -16.81 19.02
N GLY A 150 1.25 -16.10 18.90
CA GLY A 150 2.54 -16.54 19.42
C GLY A 150 3.25 -17.58 18.56
N ALA A 151 2.76 -17.84 17.35
CA ALA A 151 3.33 -18.76 16.36
C ALA A 151 4.15 -18.06 15.26
N GLY A 152 4.39 -16.76 15.42
CA GLY A 152 5.28 -15.93 14.60
C GLY A 152 6.68 -15.79 15.23
N PRO A 153 7.67 -15.25 14.50
CA PRO A 153 9.00 -14.96 15.03
C PRO A 153 8.87 -13.93 16.16
N ARG A 154 8.90 -14.38 17.42
CA ARG A 154 8.99 -13.48 18.57
C ARG A 154 10.42 -12.99 18.67
N ARG A 155 10.70 -11.76 18.24
CA ARG A 155 11.92 -11.05 18.63
C ARG A 155 11.55 -9.66 19.14
N ASP A 156 11.82 -9.48 20.43
CA ASP A 156 12.17 -8.19 21.03
C ASP A 156 11.09 -7.10 21.03
N GLY A 157 9.81 -7.46 20.96
CA GLY A 157 8.69 -6.52 21.11
C GLY A 157 8.45 -5.58 19.91
N VAL A 158 9.13 -5.84 18.79
CA VAL A 158 8.97 -5.06 17.55
C VAL A 158 7.87 -5.67 16.70
N ILE A 159 6.86 -4.87 16.38
CA ILE A 159 5.81 -5.23 15.42
C ILE A 159 6.43 -5.11 14.01
N TYR A 160 6.60 -6.24 13.31
CA TYR A 160 7.36 -6.30 12.05
C TYR A 160 6.63 -5.77 10.82
N GLU A 161 5.31 -5.59 10.88
CA GLU A 161 4.59 -4.83 9.86
C GLU A 161 4.90 -3.35 10.02
N THR A 162 6.12 -2.93 9.68
CA THR A 162 6.49 -1.52 9.66
C THR A 162 5.87 -0.89 8.41
N PRO A 163 4.92 0.06 8.56
CA PRO A 163 4.20 0.58 7.41
C PRO A 163 5.06 1.56 6.59
N TYR A 164 5.99 2.25 7.25
CA TYR A 164 6.84 3.28 6.64
C TYR A 164 7.78 2.78 5.54
N PRO A 165 8.58 1.70 5.72
CA PRO A 165 9.48 1.22 4.67
C PRO A 165 8.74 0.83 3.38
N ARG A 166 7.49 0.36 3.50
CA ARG A 166 6.65 -0.02 2.35
C ARG A 166 6.22 1.18 1.52
N ILE A 167 5.73 2.24 2.16
CA ILE A 167 5.38 3.47 1.44
C ILE A 167 6.64 4.12 0.84
N VAL A 168 7.77 4.09 1.55
CA VAL A 168 9.04 4.62 1.02
C VAL A 168 9.51 3.83 -0.21
N PHE A 169 9.43 2.50 -0.17
CA PHE A 169 9.73 1.64 -1.32
C PHE A 169 8.87 2.02 -2.53
N LEU A 170 7.57 2.20 -2.32
CA LEU A 170 6.65 2.68 -3.35
C LEU A 170 7.05 4.05 -3.88
N HIS A 171 7.36 5.04 -3.03
CA HIS A 171 7.80 6.36 -3.48
C HIS A 171 9.05 6.30 -4.36
N LEU A 172 10.07 5.55 -3.93
CA LEU A 172 11.31 5.42 -4.69
C LEU A 172 11.05 4.76 -6.05
N PHE A 173 10.16 3.77 -6.08
CA PHE A 173 9.72 3.17 -7.32
C PHE A 173 8.98 4.16 -8.21
N ILE A 174 8.02 4.91 -7.66
CA ILE A 174 7.20 5.90 -8.39
C ILE A 174 8.05 7.03 -8.96
N LEU A 175 9.07 7.49 -8.23
CA LEU A 175 10.04 8.47 -8.75
C LEU A 175 10.82 7.92 -9.94
N GLY A 176 11.25 6.66 -9.89
CA GLY A 176 11.94 6.01 -11.00
C GLY A 176 11.02 5.66 -12.17
N ALA A 177 9.85 5.10 -11.89
CA ALA A 177 8.86 4.67 -12.86
C ALA A 177 8.19 5.84 -13.56
N GLY A 178 7.91 6.95 -12.85
CA GLY A 178 7.27 8.13 -13.42
C GLY A 178 8.14 8.81 -14.47
N PHE A 179 9.46 8.83 -14.24
CA PHE A 179 10.42 9.33 -15.23
C PHE A 179 10.38 8.48 -16.51
N LEU A 180 10.41 7.15 -16.38
CA LEU A 180 10.38 6.22 -17.53
C LEU A 180 9.01 6.20 -18.23
N PHE A 181 7.92 6.36 -17.47
CA PHE A 181 6.55 6.46 -17.97
C PHE A 181 6.39 7.68 -18.88
N MET A 182 6.89 8.84 -18.46
CA MET A 182 6.83 10.08 -19.24
C MET A 182 7.66 10.04 -20.52
N GLU A 183 8.71 9.22 -20.58
CA GLU A 183 9.49 8.99 -21.81
C GLU A 183 8.79 8.03 -22.80
N GLY A 184 7.58 7.54 -22.48
CA GLY A 184 6.82 6.59 -23.31
C GLY A 184 7.39 5.16 -23.29
N VAL A 185 8.36 4.91 -22.40
CA VAL A 185 9.04 3.63 -22.27
C VAL A 185 8.36 2.82 -21.18
N LEU A 186 7.28 2.11 -21.54
CA LEU A 186 6.63 1.16 -20.62
C LEU A 186 6.60 -0.24 -21.21
N PRO A 187 7.75 -0.94 -21.26
CA PRO A 187 7.72 -2.37 -21.37
C PRO A 187 7.12 -2.92 -20.08
N TYR A 188 5.99 -3.60 -20.17
CA TYR A 188 5.42 -4.56 -19.20
C TYR A 188 6.45 -5.30 -18.33
N TYR A 189 7.67 -5.53 -18.83
CA TYR A 189 8.82 -6.02 -18.07
C TYR A 189 9.22 -5.17 -16.85
N LEU A 190 9.11 -3.84 -16.90
CA LEU A 190 9.38 -2.97 -15.75
C LEU A 190 8.34 -3.16 -14.63
N LEU A 191 7.08 -3.38 -15.00
CA LEU A 191 6.01 -3.70 -14.05
C LEU A 191 6.23 -5.07 -13.42
N ALA A 192 6.56 -6.08 -14.22
CA ALA A 192 6.91 -7.40 -13.70
C ALA A 192 8.13 -7.33 -12.76
N LEU A 193 9.17 -6.59 -13.14
CA LEU A 193 10.34 -6.34 -12.30
C LEU A 193 9.96 -5.69 -10.97
N PHE A 194 9.03 -4.73 -11.00
CA PHE A 194 8.53 -4.09 -9.79
C PHE A 194 7.81 -5.07 -8.87
N VAL A 195 6.88 -5.88 -9.38
CA VAL A 195 6.18 -6.90 -8.58
C VAL A 195 7.18 -7.89 -7.98
N VAL A 196 8.21 -8.29 -8.73
CA VAL A 196 9.28 -9.15 -8.23
C VAL A 196 10.10 -8.45 -7.15
N ALA A 197 10.53 -7.21 -7.37
CA ALA A 197 11.29 -6.43 -6.40
C ALA A 197 10.49 -6.21 -5.10
N LYS A 198 9.20 -5.93 -5.23
CA LYS A 198 8.25 -5.82 -4.11
C LYS A 198 8.11 -7.14 -3.36
N THR A 199 7.96 -8.25 -4.08
CA THR A 199 7.88 -9.58 -3.47
C THR A 199 9.15 -9.90 -2.69
N ILE A 200 10.33 -9.59 -3.26
CA ILE A 200 11.61 -9.76 -2.57
C ILE A 200 11.67 -8.87 -1.33
N PHE A 201 11.29 -7.59 -1.46
CA PHE A 201 11.23 -6.66 -0.33
C PHE A 201 10.34 -7.19 0.80
N ASP A 202 9.13 -7.66 0.50
CA ASP A 202 8.22 -8.26 1.48
C ASP A 202 8.86 -9.46 2.19
N LEU A 203 9.49 -10.36 1.43
CA LEU A 203 10.15 -11.54 1.98
C LEU A 203 11.36 -11.18 2.86
N LEU A 204 12.09 -10.11 2.55
CA LEU A 204 13.21 -9.64 3.36
C LEU A 204 12.72 -8.98 4.66
N PHE A 205 11.70 -8.14 4.59
CA PHE A 205 11.13 -7.47 5.75
C PHE A 205 10.40 -8.44 6.69
N GLU A 206 9.77 -9.49 6.15
CA GLU A 206 9.15 -10.56 6.92
C GLU A 206 10.18 -11.49 7.60
N LYS A 207 11.38 -11.62 7.02
CA LYS A 207 12.46 -12.41 7.62
C LYS A 207 13.06 -11.72 8.85
N GLY A 208 12.99 -10.39 8.92
CA GLY A 208 13.77 -9.58 9.87
C GLY A 208 15.28 -9.65 9.58
N PRO A 209 16.08 -8.70 10.11
CA PRO A 209 17.54 -8.82 10.09
C PRO A 209 18.07 -10.01 10.93
#